data_AF-A0A532DKY2-F1
#
_entry.id   AF-A0A532DKY2-F1
#
_cell.length_a   1.000
_cell.length_b   1.000
_cell.length_c   1.000
_cell.angle_alpha   90.00
_cell.angle_beta   90.00
_cell.angle_gamma   90.00
#
_symmetry.space_group_name_H-M   'P 1'
#
loop_
_entity.id
_entity.type
_entity.pdbx_description
1 polymer ?
#
loop_
_entity_poly.entity_id
_entity_poly.type
_entity_poly.pdbx_seq_one_letter_code
_entity_poly.pdbx_strand_id
1 'polypeptide(L)'
;MAEIAASYRQRARMPPLRPSAMPRYFFDSDEDGIVYFDDQGTLYDDFPLVRKEALRTLAEMARDGLPHRRIAVKVRDDRGGLVLEVALTFAVETRHFDERIFQIDLRTN
;
A
#
# COMPACT_ATOMS: atom_id res chain seq x y z
N MET A 1 -54.63 -42.76 12.73
CA MET A 1 -53.99 -41.53 13.24
C MET A 1 -52.74 -41.27 12.40
N ALA A 2 -52.87 -40.38 11.41
CA ALA A 2 -51.85 -39.65 10.60
C ALA A 2 -50.65 -40.46 10.04
N GLU A 3 -50.50 -40.77 8.74
CA GLU A 3 -50.30 -39.85 7.57
C GLU A 3 -49.05 -38.96 7.82
N ILE A 4 -47.98 -38.90 7.01
CA ILE A 4 -47.86 -38.66 5.57
C ILE A 4 -46.44 -39.07 5.08
N ALA A 5 -46.37 -39.45 3.81
CA ALA A 5 -45.23 -39.85 3.01
C ALA A 5 -44.14 -38.77 2.75
N ALA A 6 -42.96 -39.28 2.38
CA ALA A 6 -42.05 -38.78 1.34
C ALA A 6 -41.25 -37.46 1.51
N SER A 7 -39.95 -37.61 1.23
CA SER A 7 -39.06 -36.64 0.56
C SER A 7 -38.54 -35.45 1.36
N TYR A 8 -37.28 -35.57 1.81
CA TYR A 8 -36.35 -34.44 1.86
C TYR A 8 -34.93 -34.87 1.45
N ARG A 9 -34.77 -35.28 0.19
CA ARG A 9 -33.50 -35.07 -0.53
C ARG A 9 -33.38 -33.56 -0.74
N GLN A 10 -32.63 -32.83 0.10
CA GLN A 10 -31.89 -31.62 -0.28
C GLN A 10 -31.13 -31.06 0.96
N ARG A 11 -29.80 -30.99 0.86
CA ARG A 11 -28.90 -29.94 1.37
C ARG A 11 -28.90 -29.51 2.85
N ALA A 12 -27.65 -29.48 3.36
CA ALA A 12 -27.11 -28.60 4.39
C ALA A 12 -27.27 -28.98 5.87
N ARG A 13 -26.24 -29.66 6.39
CA ARG A 13 -25.59 -29.27 7.67
C ARG A 13 -24.07 -29.36 7.50
N MET A 14 -23.56 -28.56 6.56
CA MET A 14 -22.18 -28.09 6.64
C MET A 14 -22.12 -27.23 7.91
N PRO A 15 -21.17 -27.44 8.84
CA PRO A 15 -21.02 -26.53 9.98
C PRO A 15 -20.87 -25.11 9.43
N PRO A 16 -21.36 -24.06 10.11
CA PRO A 16 -21.11 -22.71 9.66
C PRO A 16 -19.59 -22.57 9.54
N LEU A 17 -19.09 -22.38 8.32
CA LEU A 17 -17.79 -21.76 8.11
C LEU A 17 -17.92 -20.43 8.86
N ARG A 18 -17.19 -20.31 9.98
CA ARG A 18 -17.23 -19.08 10.77
C ARG A 18 -16.95 -17.92 9.80
N PRO A 19 -17.80 -16.89 9.69
CA PRO A 19 -17.35 -15.65 9.07
C PRO A 19 -16.36 -15.02 10.04
N SER A 20 -15.08 -15.38 9.94
CA SER A 20 -14.05 -14.98 10.91
C SER A 20 -12.65 -14.84 10.31
N ALA A 21 -12.48 -14.93 9.01
CA ALA A 21 -11.22 -14.56 8.40
C ALA A 21 -11.37 -13.15 7.84
N MET A 22 -11.40 -12.13 8.70
CA MET A 22 -10.92 -10.82 8.29
C MET A 22 -9.39 -10.94 8.33
N PRO A 23 -8.71 -11.17 7.19
CA PRO A 23 -7.25 -11.27 7.19
C PRO A 23 -6.64 -10.01 7.81
N ARG A 24 -5.66 -10.20 8.69
CA ARG A 24 -4.87 -9.11 9.26
C ARG A 24 -3.77 -8.76 8.29
N TYR A 25 -3.68 -7.48 7.96
CA TYR A 25 -2.63 -6.95 7.11
C TYR A 25 -1.77 -5.97 7.90
N PHE A 26 -0.47 -6.06 7.74
CA PHE A 26 0.51 -5.18 8.38
C PHE A 26 1.04 -4.21 7.33
N PHE A 27 1.05 -2.92 7.63
CA PHE A 27 1.46 -1.87 6.70
C PHE A 27 2.83 -1.33 7.12
N ASP A 28 3.90 -1.92 6.60
CA ASP A 28 5.25 -1.44 6.87
C ASP A 28 5.57 -0.23 5.98
N SER A 29 6.17 0.78 6.57
CA SER A 29 6.65 1.96 5.86
C SER A 29 8.13 1.80 5.52
N ASP A 30 8.54 2.12 4.31
CA ASP A 30 9.93 2.11 3.86
C ASP A 30 10.29 3.51 3.38
N GLU A 31 11.23 4.15 4.07
CA GLU A 31 11.73 5.49 3.76
C GLU A 31 13.22 5.39 3.43
N ASP A 32 13.57 5.55 2.16
CA ASP A 32 14.93 5.43 1.64
C ASP A 32 15.67 4.13 2.06
N GLY A 33 14.94 3.02 2.19
CA GLY A 33 15.48 1.72 2.61
C GLY A 33 15.45 1.48 4.12
N ILE A 34 14.98 2.45 4.92
CA ILE A 34 14.69 2.27 6.34
C ILE A 34 13.26 1.77 6.48
N VAL A 35 13.11 0.51 6.92
CA VAL A 35 11.80 -0.12 7.09
C VAL A 35 11.31 0.03 8.54
N TYR A 36 10.13 0.62 8.70
CA TYR A 36 9.37 0.70 9.93
C TYR A 36 8.25 -0.33 9.88
N PHE A 37 8.34 -1.34 10.75
CA PHE A 37 7.36 -2.42 10.81
C PHE A 37 6.12 -2.01 11.60
N ASP A 38 4.95 -2.33 11.04
CA ASP A 38 3.69 -2.27 11.77
C ASP A 38 3.48 -3.56 12.57
N ASP A 39 3.31 -3.42 13.88
CA ASP A 39 3.08 -4.51 14.83
C ASP A 39 1.60 -4.68 15.23
N GLN A 40 0.76 -3.68 14.93
CA GLN A 40 -0.66 -3.72 15.23
C GLN A 40 -1.40 -4.49 14.15
N GLY A 41 -1.16 -4.12 12.89
CA GLY A 41 -1.88 -4.65 11.74
C GLY A 41 -3.39 -4.36 11.78
N THR A 42 -4.00 -4.21 10.61
CA THR A 42 -5.41 -3.86 10.46
C THR A 42 -6.20 -5.01 9.84
N LEU A 43 -7.40 -5.26 10.36
CA LEU A 43 -8.32 -6.26 9.82
C LEU A 43 -9.09 -5.65 8.64
N TYR A 44 -9.00 -6.30 7.48
CA TYR A 44 -9.76 -5.88 6.30
C TYR A 44 -10.64 -7.01 5.78
N ASP A 45 -11.88 -6.66 5.41
CA ASP A 45 -12.84 -7.57 4.80
C ASP A 45 -12.54 -7.84 3.31
N ASP A 46 -11.88 -6.90 2.64
CA ASP A 46 -11.64 -6.97 1.20
C ASP A 46 -10.29 -6.36 0.79
N PHE A 47 -9.60 -7.00 -0.15
CA PHE A 47 -8.27 -6.60 -0.61
C PHE A 47 -8.21 -5.26 -1.36
N PRO A 48 -9.23 -4.84 -2.14
CA PRO A 48 -9.30 -3.49 -2.68
C PRO A 48 -9.32 -2.40 -1.61
N LEU A 49 -9.87 -2.66 -0.41
CA LEU A 49 -9.80 -1.71 0.71
C LEU A 49 -8.38 -1.59 1.25
N VAL A 50 -7.66 -2.72 1.37
CA VAL A 50 -6.23 -2.76 1.72
C VAL A 50 -5.40 -1.92 0.75
N ARG A 51 -5.64 -2.06 -0.56
CA ARG A 51 -4.95 -1.26 -1.59
C ARG A 51 -5.24 0.23 -1.43
N LYS A 52 -6.51 0.60 -1.21
CA LYS A 52 -6.92 2.00 -1.02
C LYS A 52 -6.25 2.59 0.22
N GLU A 53 -6.18 1.82 1.31
CA GLU A 53 -5.47 2.22 2.52
C GLU A 53 -3.99 2.46 2.24
N ALA A 54 -3.30 1.47 1.65
CA ALA A 54 -1.87 1.58 1.35
C ALA A 54 -1.54 2.80 0.49
N LEU A 55 -2.39 3.12 -0.50
CA LEU A 55 -2.26 4.32 -1.32
C LEU A 55 -2.49 5.62 -0.53
N ARG A 56 -3.45 5.63 0.40
CA ARG A 56 -3.70 6.78 1.28
C ARG A 56 -2.50 7.01 2.20
N THR A 57 -2.01 5.98 2.85
CA THR A 57 -0.82 6.03 3.70
C THR A 57 0.40 6.52 2.92
N LEU A 58 0.61 6.00 1.70
CA LEU A 58 1.71 6.46 0.84
C LEU A 58 1.57 7.95 0.49
N ALA A 59 0.35 8.43 0.22
CA ALA A 59 0.11 9.85 -0.08
C ALA A 59 0.32 10.76 1.14
N GLU A 60 -0.04 10.29 2.33
CA GLU A 60 0.23 10.97 3.60
C GLU A 60 1.74 11.02 3.88
N MET A 61 2.46 9.89 3.73
CA MET A 61 3.92 9.85 3.80
C MET A 61 4.57 10.74 2.76
N ALA A 62 4.05 10.82 1.54
CA ALA A 62 4.57 11.70 0.49
C ALA A 62 4.40 13.18 0.82
N ARG A 63 3.33 13.53 1.54
CA ARG A 63 3.07 14.92 1.94
C ARG A 63 4.12 15.43 2.93
N ASP A 64 4.52 14.58 3.88
CA ASP A 64 5.43 14.95 4.96
C ASP A 64 6.88 14.52 4.70
N GLY A 65 7.10 13.53 3.84
CA GLY A 65 8.37 12.83 3.60
C GLY A 65 9.22 13.35 2.43
N LEU A 66 8.92 14.53 1.88
CA LEU A 66 9.83 15.21 0.95
C LEU A 66 10.98 15.83 1.76
N PRO A 67 12.12 15.13 1.92
CA PRO A 67 13.12 15.03 0.84
C PRO A 67 13.60 13.59 0.52
N HIS A 68 12.86 12.55 0.91
CA HIS A 68 13.24 11.17 0.64
C HIS A 68 13.22 10.85 -0.86
N ARG A 69 14.22 10.10 -1.34
CA ARG A 69 14.30 9.69 -2.77
C ARG A 69 13.30 8.59 -3.08
N ARG A 70 12.98 7.74 -2.12
CA ARG A 70 11.98 6.69 -2.24
C ARG A 70 11.21 6.57 -0.94
N ILE A 71 9.89 6.53 -1.06
CA ILE A 71 8.98 6.14 0.00
C ILE A 71 8.12 4.99 -0.50
N ALA A 72 7.88 3.98 0.32
CA ALA A 72 7.03 2.86 -0.01
C ALA A 72 6.23 2.37 1.19
N VAL A 73 5.09 1.77 0.91
CA VAL A 73 4.27 1.05 1.89
C VAL A 73 4.20 -0.40 1.43
N LYS A 74 4.67 -1.30 2.28
CA LYS A 74 4.70 -2.75 2.09
C LYS A 74 3.63 -3.37 2.96
N VAL A 75 2.71 -4.10 2.34
CA VAL A 75 1.64 -4.79 3.05
C VAL A 75 1.98 -6.26 3.19
N ARG A 76 2.05 -6.75 4.42
CA ARG A 76 2.22 -8.17 4.75
C ARG A 76 0.90 -8.80 5.20
N ASP A 77 0.73 -10.09 4.91
CA ASP A 77 -0.38 -10.89 5.47
C ASP A 77 -0.05 -11.43 6.87
N ASP A 78 -1.00 -12.19 7.44
CA ASP A 78 -0.90 -12.85 8.75
C ASP A 78 0.18 -13.93 8.81
N ARG A 79 0.69 -14.39 7.67
CA ARG A 79 1.79 -15.36 7.53
C ARG A 79 3.13 -14.67 7.32
N GLY A 80 3.16 -13.34 7.29
CA GLY A 80 4.35 -12.53 7.02
C GLY A 80 4.72 -12.46 5.54
N GLY A 81 3.88 -12.95 4.64
CA GLY A 81 4.07 -12.85 3.19
C GLY A 81 3.79 -11.43 2.69
N LEU A 82 4.70 -10.87 1.90
CA LEU A 82 4.47 -9.59 1.23
C LEU A 82 3.40 -9.77 0.14
N VAL A 83 2.25 -9.12 0.32
CA VAL A 83 1.09 -9.24 -0.59
C VAL A 83 0.89 -8.02 -1.48
N LEU A 84 1.41 -6.86 -1.08
CA LEU A 84 1.34 -5.63 -1.87
C LEU A 84 2.53 -4.73 -1.53
N GLU A 85 3.09 -4.07 -2.53
CA GLU A 85 4.00 -2.95 -2.35
C GLU A 85 3.50 -1.79 -3.21
N VAL A 86 3.37 -0.61 -2.60
CA VAL A 86 3.12 0.65 -3.31
C VAL A 86 4.27 1.59 -3.00
N ALA A 87 4.87 2.18 -4.02
CA ALA A 87 6.07 2.99 -3.86
C ALA A 87 6.02 4.23 -4.73
N LEU A 88 6.65 5.29 -4.24
CA LEU A 88 6.85 6.54 -4.95
C LEU A 88 8.34 6.89 -4.88
N THR A 89 8.93 7.24 -6.03
CA THR A 89 10.34 7.61 -6.14
C THR A 89 10.44 9.03 -6.69
N PHE A 90 11.14 9.90 -5.97
CA PHE A 90 11.39 11.28 -6.35
C PHE A 90 12.83 11.45 -6.83
N ALA A 91 13.01 12.23 -7.90
CA ALA A 91 14.31 12.63 -8.40
C ALA A 91 14.36 14.16 -8.47
N VAL A 92 15.38 14.75 -7.86
CA VAL A 92 15.66 16.18 -7.92
C VAL A 92 16.89 16.37 -8.79
N GLU A 93 16.73 17.03 -9.92
CA GLU A 93 17.83 17.44 -10.79
C GLU A 93 18.08 18.94 -10.62
N THR A 94 19.26 19.32 -10.14
CA THR A 94 19.68 20.73 -10.12
C THR A 94 20.29 21.09 -11.48
N ARG A 95 19.62 21.98 -12.22
CA ARG A 95 20.18 22.55 -13.45
C ARG A 95 20.72 23.95 -13.16
N HIS A 96 22.02 24.07 -12.99
CA HIS A 96 22.68 25.38 -13.01
C HIS A 96 22.73 25.88 -14.45
N PHE A 97 22.14 27.05 -14.71
CA PHE A 97 22.49 27.84 -15.89
C PHE A 97 23.77 28.61 -15.53
N ASP A 98 24.88 28.32 -16.24
CA ASP A 98 26.14 29.05 -16.04
C ASP A 98 25.95 30.48 -16.59
N GLU A 99 25.92 31.47 -15.69
CA GLU A 99 25.72 32.90 -16.02
C GLU A 99 26.92 33.54 -16.74
N ARG A 100 27.99 32.78 -17.00
CA ARG A 100 29.22 33.30 -17.62
C ARG A 100 29.18 33.53 -19.14
N ILE A 101 28.04 33.29 -19.81
CA ILE A 101 27.95 33.45 -21.27
C ILE A 101 27.66 34.92 -21.70
N PHE A 102 27.29 35.83 -20.79
CA PHE A 102 26.92 37.21 -21.17
C PHE A 102 28.05 38.26 -21.12
N GLN A 103 29.32 37.87 -20.92
CA GLN A 103 30.43 38.84 -20.81
C GLN A 103 31.26 39.04 -22.09
N ILE A 104 30.77 38.63 -23.26
CA ILE A 104 31.45 38.86 -24.54
C ILE A 104 30.51 39.65 -25.46
N ASP A 105 30.44 40.97 -25.27
CA ASP A 105 30.23 41.95 -26.36
C ASP A 105 30.29 43.40 -25.85
N LEU A 106 31.30 43.73 -25.06
CA LEU A 106 31.66 45.14 -24.81
C LEU A 106 33.16 45.33 -24.97
N ARG A 107 33.60 45.30 -26.23
CA ARG A 107 34.78 45.96 -26.82
C ARG A 107 35.16 45.16 -28.06
N THR A 108 34.90 45.71 -29.25
CA THR A 108 35.96 46.04 -30.22
C THR A 108 35.33 46.86 -31.35
N ASN A 109 35.90 48.07 -31.51
CA ASN A 109 35.82 49.02 -32.62
C ASN A 109 34.59 49.93 -32.73
#